data_AF-A0A532E7E6-F1
#
_entry.id   AF-A0A532E7E6-F1
#
_cell.length_a   1.000
_cell.length_b   1.000
_cell.length_c   1.000
_cell.angle_alpha   90.00
_cell.angle_beta   90.00
_cell.angle_gamma   90.00
#
_symmetry.space_group_name_H-M   'P 1'
#
loop_
_entity.id
_entity.type
_entity.pdbx_description
1 polymer ?
#
loop_
_entity_poly.entity_id
_entity_poly.type
_entity_poly.pdbx_seq_one_letter_code
_entity_poly.pdbx_strand_id
1 'polypeptide(L)'
;MLPGMRLLVSLLILSLSIAGLATGDSAYAQLERLRKNKEVEAAPLPDPPMVLIPEGDFLMGADGTDALEDERPQHRVWVDRFEIDRYEVTTRRYAEFLSVTTRAEPWQWEAVDPARHHDRPVIGVSWFDAEAYCRWRSARLPTEAEWEKAARGSDGQLFPWGNRTPTDEVANFGLGARFSYSQVLAPVQGYQPGRSPYGLHQMAGNVGEWVADWYGANYYETSASKNPAGPERGAFRVVRGGSWSDLPKYLLTYGRSKLPPETRNSYTGFRCARAVLPITSP
;
A
#
# COMPACT_ATOMS: atom_id res chain seq x y z
N MET A 1 22.90 6.44 -81.47
CA MET A 1 22.62 7.70 -82.19
C MET A 1 21.32 8.28 -81.63
N LEU A 2 21.42 9.41 -80.93
CA LEU A 2 20.32 10.38 -80.70
C LEU A 2 19.94 11.05 -82.04
N PRO A 3 18.79 11.75 -82.23
CA PRO A 3 18.10 12.70 -81.32
C PRO A 3 16.56 12.50 -81.28
N GLY A 4 15.67 13.21 -80.58
CA GLY A 4 15.67 14.44 -79.79
C GLY A 4 14.21 14.95 -79.69
N MET A 5 13.62 14.89 -78.49
CA MET A 5 12.65 15.80 -77.85
C MET A 5 11.70 16.69 -78.69
N ARG A 6 10.37 16.55 -78.50
CA ARG A 6 9.43 17.69 -78.30
C ARG A 6 8.26 17.32 -77.37
N LEU A 7 8.04 18.23 -76.42
CA LEU A 7 7.02 18.32 -75.37
C LEU A 7 5.57 18.19 -75.87
N LEU A 8 4.71 17.53 -75.10
CA LEU A 8 3.32 17.93 -74.93
C LEU A 8 2.86 17.60 -73.51
N VAL A 9 2.67 18.66 -72.73
CA VAL A 9 2.15 18.68 -71.38
C VAL A 9 0.63 18.67 -71.48
N SER A 10 -0.02 17.65 -70.91
CA SER A 10 -1.46 17.63 -70.69
C SER A 10 -1.72 17.38 -69.22
N LEU A 11 -1.82 18.46 -68.44
CA LEU A 11 -2.39 18.43 -67.08
C LEU A 11 -3.88 18.10 -67.19
N LEU A 12 -4.30 16.98 -66.61
CA LEU A 12 -5.68 16.79 -66.19
C LEU A 12 -5.73 17.04 -64.67
N ILE A 13 -5.96 18.30 -64.28
CA ILE A 13 -6.35 18.64 -62.92
C ILE A 13 -7.85 18.38 -62.84
N LEU A 14 -8.24 17.31 -62.14
CA LEU A 14 -9.63 17.14 -61.72
C LEU A 14 -9.85 18.06 -60.51
N SER A 15 -10.28 19.29 -60.77
CA SER A 15 -10.74 20.23 -59.77
C SER A 15 -12.12 19.80 -59.26
N LEU A 16 -12.17 19.16 -58.09
CA LEU A 16 -13.39 19.12 -57.27
C LEU A 16 -13.29 20.25 -56.22
N SER A 17 -13.99 21.34 -56.50
CA SER A 17 -14.42 22.37 -55.55
C SER A 17 -15.95 22.25 -55.54
N ILE A 18 -16.76 22.37 -54.47
CA ILE A 18 -16.80 23.10 -53.20
C ILE A 18 -17.83 22.26 -52.38
N ALA A 19 -17.75 21.98 -51.08
CA ALA A 19 -18.19 22.88 -50.00
C ALA A 19 -18.34 22.04 -48.72
N GLY A 20 -17.51 22.37 -47.73
CA GLY A 20 -17.61 21.84 -46.38
C GLY A 20 -16.82 22.76 -45.47
N LEU A 21 -17.26 24.03 -45.37
CA LEU A 21 -16.88 24.93 -44.30
C LEU A 21 -17.42 24.32 -42.98
N ALA A 22 -16.75 23.29 -42.47
CA ALA A 22 -16.69 23.07 -41.04
C ALA A 22 -15.78 24.21 -40.54
N THR A 23 -16.44 25.24 -40.03
CA THR A 23 -15.85 26.45 -39.45
C THR A 23 -14.63 26.09 -38.60
N GLY A 24 -13.58 26.92 -38.66
CA GLY A 24 -12.43 26.79 -37.76
C GLY A 24 -12.88 26.62 -36.30
N ASP A 25 -14.00 27.24 -35.91
CA ASP A 25 -14.66 27.07 -34.62
C ASP A 25 -14.95 25.62 -34.20
N SER A 26 -15.29 24.71 -35.13
CA SER A 26 -15.59 23.31 -34.81
C SER A 26 -14.32 22.51 -34.49
N ALA A 27 -13.26 22.69 -35.29
CA ALA A 27 -11.98 22.04 -35.07
C ALA A 27 -11.26 22.61 -33.83
N TYR A 28 -11.32 23.93 -33.62
CA TYR A 28 -10.83 24.56 -32.39
C TYR A 28 -11.63 24.14 -31.17
N ALA A 29 -12.97 24.04 -31.26
CA ALA A 29 -13.79 23.53 -30.15
C ALA A 29 -13.52 22.05 -29.85
N GLN A 30 -13.22 21.25 -30.87
CA GLN A 30 -12.84 19.85 -30.69
C GLN A 30 -11.44 19.71 -30.08
N LEU A 31 -10.48 20.55 -30.50
CA LEU A 31 -9.15 20.65 -29.86
C LEU A 31 -9.25 21.16 -28.42
N GLU A 32 -10.13 22.11 -28.13
CA GLU A 32 -10.36 22.58 -26.76
C GLU A 32 -11.13 21.57 -25.93
N ARG A 33 -12.05 20.79 -26.50
CA ARG A 33 -12.65 19.65 -25.78
C ARG A 33 -11.62 18.57 -25.49
N LEU A 34 -10.70 18.30 -26.41
CA LEU A 34 -9.61 17.34 -26.20
C LEU A 34 -8.59 17.86 -25.19
N ARG A 35 -8.23 19.15 -25.23
CA ARG A 35 -7.40 19.81 -24.21
C ARG A 35 -8.09 19.81 -22.87
N LYS A 36 -9.34 20.21 -22.80
CA LYS A 36 -10.13 20.21 -21.56
C LYS A 36 -10.30 18.80 -21.02
N ASN A 37 -10.50 17.78 -21.87
CA ASN A 37 -10.52 16.37 -21.45
C ASN A 37 -9.13 15.83 -21.05
N LYS A 38 -8.05 16.43 -21.53
CA LYS A 38 -6.66 16.11 -21.15
C LYS A 38 -6.22 16.89 -19.89
N GLU A 39 -6.82 18.05 -19.64
CA GLU A 39 -6.71 18.89 -18.43
C GLU A 39 -7.67 18.43 -17.32
N VAL A 40 -8.70 17.63 -17.64
CA VAL A 40 -9.27 16.67 -16.67
C VAL A 40 -8.31 15.49 -16.52
N GLU A 41 -7.04 15.80 -16.29
CA GLU A 41 -6.15 14.96 -15.51
C GLU A 41 -6.85 14.86 -14.15
N ALA A 42 -7.35 13.66 -13.82
CA ALA A 42 -8.15 13.45 -12.63
C ALA A 42 -7.45 14.12 -11.43
N ALA A 43 -8.13 15.06 -10.78
CA ALA A 43 -7.56 15.77 -9.64
C ALA A 43 -6.96 14.74 -8.66
N PRO A 44 -5.76 15.02 -8.09
CA PRO A 44 -5.09 14.07 -7.22
C PRO A 44 -6.02 13.63 -6.10
N LEU A 45 -5.96 12.35 -5.75
CA LEU A 45 -6.85 11.81 -4.73
C LEU A 45 -6.58 12.53 -3.41
N PRO A 46 -7.63 12.82 -2.61
CA PRO A 46 -7.39 13.31 -1.26
C PRO A 46 -6.53 12.32 -0.49
N ASP A 47 -5.74 12.84 0.43
CA ASP A 47 -4.85 12.04 1.29
C ASP A 47 -5.66 10.91 1.98
N PRO A 48 -5.10 9.68 2.10
CA PRO A 48 -5.80 8.60 2.77
C PRO A 48 -6.17 8.97 4.21
N PRO A 49 -7.31 8.49 4.72
CA PRO A 49 -7.67 8.71 6.11
C PRO A 49 -6.62 8.04 7.00
N MET A 50 -5.98 8.83 7.86
CA MET A 50 -5.07 8.35 8.89
C MET A 50 -5.76 8.39 10.26
N VAL A 51 -5.24 7.59 11.19
CA VAL A 51 -5.68 7.51 12.58
C VAL A 51 -4.53 8.00 13.45
N LEU A 52 -4.81 8.95 14.34
CA LEU A 52 -3.86 9.39 15.36
C LEU A 52 -3.75 8.31 16.45
N ILE A 53 -2.55 7.77 16.63
CA ILE A 53 -2.21 6.89 17.75
C ILE A 53 -1.60 7.75 18.85
N PRO A 54 -2.14 7.73 20.08
CA PRO A 54 -1.62 8.52 21.18
C PRO A 54 -0.22 8.06 21.59
N GLU A 55 0.61 9.00 22.06
CA GLU A 55 1.88 8.66 22.69
C GLU A 55 1.67 7.85 23.97
N GLY A 56 2.66 7.04 24.33
CA GLY A 56 2.63 6.29 25.57
C GLY A 56 3.24 4.90 25.46
N ASP A 57 3.31 4.24 26.61
CA ASP A 57 3.77 2.86 26.73
C ASP A 57 2.76 1.86 26.17
N PHE A 58 3.29 0.77 25.61
CA PHE A 58 2.52 -0.45 25.35
C PHE A 58 3.42 -1.69 25.58
N LEU A 59 2.78 -2.86 25.62
CA LEU A 59 3.48 -4.15 25.70
C LEU A 59 3.77 -4.66 24.29
N MET A 60 5.05 -4.68 23.91
CA MET A 60 5.55 -5.20 22.64
C MET A 60 6.00 -6.65 22.82
N GLY A 61 5.64 -7.51 21.88
CA GLY A 61 5.97 -8.93 21.94
C GLY A 61 5.12 -9.72 22.94
N ALA A 62 5.41 -11.00 23.07
CA ALA A 62 4.70 -11.91 23.95
C ALA A 62 5.69 -12.68 24.82
N ASP A 63 5.17 -13.30 25.88
CA ASP A 63 5.90 -14.23 26.72
C ASP A 63 5.28 -15.64 26.60
N GLY A 64 5.92 -16.62 27.21
CA GLY A 64 5.40 -17.98 27.31
C GLY A 64 5.85 -18.90 26.17
N THR A 65 5.28 -20.10 26.15
CA THR A 65 5.63 -21.17 25.21
C THR A 65 4.88 -21.07 23.88
N ASP A 66 3.79 -20.29 23.84
CA ASP A 66 2.98 -20.11 22.64
C ASP A 66 3.58 -19.07 21.69
N ALA A 67 4.42 -18.17 22.20
CA ALA A 67 5.17 -17.17 21.43
C ALA A 67 6.43 -17.80 20.81
N LEU A 68 6.73 -17.42 19.56
CA LEU A 68 7.97 -17.81 18.89
C LEU A 68 9.18 -17.15 19.55
N GLU A 69 10.37 -17.68 19.28
CA GLU A 69 11.61 -17.19 19.87
C GLU A 69 11.85 -15.70 19.56
N ASP A 70 11.55 -15.28 18.34
CA ASP A 70 11.73 -13.89 17.89
C ASP A 70 10.58 -12.95 18.30
N GLU A 71 9.51 -13.47 18.87
CA GLU A 71 8.38 -12.70 19.43
C GLU A 71 8.57 -12.37 20.91
N ARG A 72 9.63 -12.92 21.53
CA ARG A 72 9.98 -12.80 22.94
C ARG A 72 11.25 -11.94 23.14
N PRO A 73 11.47 -11.38 24.34
CA PRO A 73 10.52 -11.31 25.45
C PRO A 73 9.43 -10.24 25.22
N GLN A 74 8.33 -10.35 25.96
CA GLN A 74 7.44 -9.21 26.11
C GLN A 74 8.18 -8.11 26.89
N HIS A 75 8.12 -6.89 26.37
CA HIS A 75 8.79 -5.75 26.97
C HIS A 75 7.97 -4.47 26.78
N ARG A 76 8.19 -3.50 27.68
CA ARG A 76 7.50 -2.21 27.63
C ARG A 76 8.25 -1.27 26.70
N VAL A 77 7.53 -0.66 25.77
CA VAL A 77 8.06 0.30 24.81
C VAL A 77 7.21 1.56 24.83
N TRP A 78 7.87 2.71 24.93
CA TRP A 78 7.28 4.01 24.67
C TRP A 78 7.30 4.31 23.18
N VAL A 79 6.15 4.67 22.62
CA VAL A 79 6.04 5.17 21.24
C VAL A 79 5.42 6.55 21.29
N ASP A 80 6.10 7.54 20.70
CA ASP A 80 5.58 8.90 20.53
C ASP A 80 4.30 8.90 19.68
N ARG A 81 3.54 9.98 19.71
CA ARG A 81 2.30 10.09 18.93
C ARG A 81 2.63 10.08 17.44
N PHE A 82 1.82 9.39 16.66
CA PHE A 82 1.98 9.31 15.21
C PHE A 82 0.63 9.10 14.54
N GLU A 83 0.56 9.37 13.25
CA GLU A 83 -0.57 9.01 12.41
C GLU A 83 -0.22 7.76 11.60
N ILE A 84 -1.18 6.87 11.40
CA ILE A 84 -1.04 5.70 10.54
C ILE A 84 -2.28 5.53 9.67
N ASP A 85 -2.09 5.12 8.42
CA ASP A 85 -3.19 4.90 7.49
C ASP A 85 -4.22 3.94 8.10
N ARG A 86 -5.50 4.33 8.06
CA ARG A 86 -6.60 3.50 8.57
C ARG A 86 -6.73 2.17 7.82
N TYR A 87 -6.31 2.18 6.56
CA TYR A 87 -6.45 1.11 5.59
C TYR A 87 -5.09 0.80 4.96
N GLU A 88 -4.90 -0.43 4.49
CA GLU A 88 -3.80 -0.76 3.57
C GLU A 88 -3.87 0.13 2.31
N VAL A 89 -2.72 0.37 1.67
CA VAL A 89 -2.68 1.12 0.41
C VAL A 89 -3.44 0.35 -0.67
N THR A 90 -4.44 0.98 -1.28
CA THR A 90 -5.24 0.32 -2.31
C THR A 90 -4.58 0.37 -3.68
N THR A 91 -4.95 -0.56 -4.58
CA THR A 91 -4.54 -0.53 -5.98
C THR A 91 -4.84 0.82 -6.65
N ARG A 92 -6.00 1.45 -6.39
CA ARG A 92 -6.34 2.77 -6.94
C ARG A 92 -5.36 3.86 -6.54
N ARG A 93 -4.94 3.89 -5.27
CA ARG A 93 -3.96 4.87 -4.80
C ARG A 93 -2.57 4.58 -5.36
N TYR A 94 -2.20 3.30 -5.44
CA TYR A 94 -0.94 2.92 -6.05
C TYR A 94 -0.90 3.25 -7.56
N ALA A 95 -2.04 3.16 -8.26
CA ALA A 95 -2.15 3.54 -9.67
C ALA A 95 -1.89 5.05 -9.89
N GLU A 96 -2.32 5.91 -8.96
CA GLU A 96 -2.00 7.35 -8.99
C GLU A 96 -0.49 7.61 -8.84
N PHE A 97 0.16 6.87 -7.93
CA PHE A 97 1.62 6.92 -7.80
C PHE A 97 2.32 6.47 -9.10
N LEU A 98 1.83 5.41 -9.75
CA LEU A 98 2.38 4.96 -11.03
C LEU A 98 2.14 5.96 -12.16
N SER A 99 1.02 6.70 -12.17
CA SER A 99 0.70 7.64 -13.25
C SER A 99 1.59 8.89 -13.25
N VAL A 100 2.19 9.25 -12.11
CA VAL A 100 3.03 10.45 -11.96
C VAL A 100 4.51 10.14 -11.72
N THR A 101 4.91 8.87 -11.73
CA THR A 101 6.30 8.44 -11.53
C THR A 101 6.77 7.51 -12.64
N THR A 102 8.06 7.24 -12.69
CA THR A 102 8.67 6.29 -13.65
C THR A 102 8.93 4.92 -13.00
N ARG A 103 8.19 4.58 -11.93
CA ARG A 103 8.37 3.33 -11.20
C ARG A 103 7.80 2.16 -12.01
N ALA A 104 8.45 1.01 -11.92
CA ALA A 104 7.94 -0.21 -12.52
C ALA A 104 6.67 -0.67 -11.81
N GLU A 105 5.76 -1.26 -12.57
CA GLU A 105 4.54 -1.84 -12.02
C GLU A 105 4.86 -3.00 -11.05
N PRO A 106 4.01 -3.23 -10.04
CA PRO A 106 4.13 -4.37 -9.14
C PRO A 106 4.03 -5.71 -9.88
N TRP A 107 4.49 -6.77 -9.25
CA TRP A 107 4.26 -8.12 -9.75
C TRP A 107 2.75 -8.45 -9.76
N GLN A 108 2.24 -9.06 -10.83
CA GLN A 108 0.80 -9.35 -11.06
C GLN A 108 -0.09 -8.10 -11.23
N TRP A 109 0.49 -6.93 -11.53
CA TRP A 109 -0.29 -5.73 -11.77
C TRP A 109 -1.26 -5.86 -12.96
N GLU A 110 -0.89 -6.66 -13.96
CA GLU A 110 -1.72 -6.99 -15.12
C GLU A 110 -3.02 -7.73 -14.76
N ALA A 111 -3.09 -8.36 -13.58
CA ALA A 111 -4.29 -9.02 -13.07
C ALA A 111 -5.25 -8.05 -12.37
N VAL A 112 -4.85 -6.78 -12.17
CA VAL A 112 -5.68 -5.76 -11.56
C VAL A 112 -6.67 -5.22 -12.59
N ASP A 113 -7.95 -5.55 -12.40
CA ASP A 113 -9.07 -4.82 -13.01
C ASP A 113 -9.35 -3.54 -12.20
N PRO A 114 -9.08 -2.34 -12.73
CA PRO A 114 -9.27 -1.09 -11.99
C PRO A 114 -10.73 -0.84 -11.58
N ALA A 115 -11.72 -1.37 -12.31
CA ALA A 115 -13.11 -1.20 -11.93
C ALA A 115 -13.46 -2.09 -10.72
N ARG A 116 -12.91 -3.32 -10.66
CA ARG A 116 -13.27 -4.31 -9.65
C ARG A 116 -12.36 -4.37 -8.42
N HIS A 117 -11.12 -3.90 -8.55
CA HIS A 117 -10.09 -4.09 -7.53
C HIS A 117 -9.58 -2.78 -6.92
N HIS A 118 -10.14 -1.62 -7.28
CA HIS A 118 -9.69 -0.28 -6.84
C HIS A 118 -9.60 -0.07 -5.32
N ASP A 119 -10.35 -0.86 -4.55
CA ASP A 119 -10.49 -0.82 -3.10
C ASP A 119 -9.77 -1.97 -2.38
N ARG A 120 -9.10 -2.85 -3.11
CA ARG A 120 -8.28 -3.96 -2.59
C ARG A 120 -6.85 -3.49 -2.34
N PRO A 121 -6.11 -4.10 -1.39
CA PRO A 121 -4.73 -3.73 -1.15
C PRO A 121 -3.87 -3.97 -2.39
N VAL A 122 -2.88 -3.10 -2.59
CA VAL A 122 -1.79 -3.39 -3.53
C VAL A 122 -0.90 -4.50 -2.96
N ILE A 123 -0.51 -5.43 -3.81
CA ILE A 123 0.42 -6.53 -3.54
C ILE A 123 1.50 -6.55 -4.63
N GLY A 124 2.42 -7.52 -4.57
CA GLY A 124 3.48 -7.63 -5.57
C GLY A 124 4.50 -6.49 -5.48
N VAL A 125 4.50 -5.77 -4.37
CA VAL A 125 5.38 -4.64 -4.06
C VAL A 125 6.51 -5.11 -3.15
N SER A 126 7.73 -4.70 -3.48
CA SER A 126 8.88 -4.90 -2.60
C SER A 126 8.85 -3.89 -1.45
N TRP A 127 9.71 -4.09 -0.45
CA TRP A 127 9.89 -3.09 0.61
C TRP A 127 10.28 -1.73 0.04
N PHE A 128 11.14 -1.71 -0.98
CA PHE A 128 11.58 -0.47 -1.65
C PHE A 128 10.47 0.23 -2.43
N ASP A 129 9.50 -0.53 -2.95
CA ASP A 129 8.33 0.03 -3.64
C ASP A 129 7.36 0.66 -2.64
N ALA A 130 7.12 -0.02 -1.52
CA ALA A 130 6.28 0.46 -0.43
C ALA A 130 6.86 1.74 0.22
N GLU A 131 8.17 1.73 0.48
CA GLU A 131 8.92 2.87 1.00
C GLU A 131 8.85 4.08 0.07
N ALA A 132 9.06 3.87 -1.23
CA ALA A 132 9.01 4.92 -2.23
C ALA A 132 7.62 5.54 -2.37
N TYR A 133 6.56 4.72 -2.33
CA TYR A 133 5.19 5.21 -2.33
C TYR A 133 4.91 6.08 -1.10
N CYS A 134 5.29 5.61 0.10
CA CYS A 134 5.06 6.39 1.31
C CYS A 134 5.83 7.71 1.27
N ARG A 135 7.09 7.72 0.82
CA ARG A 135 7.87 8.95 0.62
C ARG A 135 7.23 9.92 -0.37
N TRP A 136 6.73 9.41 -1.50
CA TRP A 136 6.08 10.24 -2.52
C TRP A 136 4.88 11.02 -1.97
N ARG A 137 4.11 10.43 -1.06
CA ARG A 137 3.00 11.10 -0.37
C ARG A 137 3.39 11.82 0.92
N SER A 138 4.67 12.17 1.11
CA SER A 138 5.19 12.81 2.32
C SER A 138 4.85 12.02 3.61
N ALA A 139 5.00 10.69 3.55
CA ALA A 139 4.83 9.76 4.64
C ALA A 139 6.04 8.80 4.72
N ARG A 140 5.96 7.79 5.58
CA ARG A 140 6.95 6.71 5.72
C ARG A 140 6.26 5.38 6.00
N LEU A 141 7.00 4.28 5.98
CA LEU A 141 6.50 3.05 6.60
C LEU A 141 6.44 3.22 8.13
N PRO A 142 5.46 2.60 8.82
CA PRO A 142 5.47 2.53 10.28
C PRO A 142 6.68 1.73 10.78
N THR A 143 7.17 1.99 11.99
CA THR A 143 8.07 1.04 12.64
C THR A 143 7.31 -0.22 13.06
N GLU A 144 8.01 -1.31 13.35
CA GLU A 144 7.42 -2.53 13.89
C GLU A 144 6.66 -2.24 15.19
N ALA A 145 7.24 -1.42 16.07
CA ALA A 145 6.61 -1.03 17.33
C ALA A 145 5.38 -0.14 17.13
N GLU A 146 5.42 0.82 16.20
CA GLU A 146 4.26 1.62 15.84
C GLU A 146 3.12 0.75 15.29
N TRP A 147 3.45 -0.17 14.38
CA TRP A 147 2.47 -1.08 13.79
C TRP A 147 1.82 -1.96 14.87
N GLU A 148 2.62 -2.57 15.75
CA GLU A 148 2.10 -3.43 16.80
C GLU A 148 1.24 -2.64 17.78
N LYS A 149 1.68 -1.46 18.23
CA LYS A 149 0.86 -0.60 19.09
C LYS A 149 -0.47 -0.28 18.43
N ALA A 150 -0.47 0.11 17.15
CA ALA A 150 -1.68 0.46 16.40
C ALA A 150 -2.65 -0.73 16.22
N ALA A 151 -2.13 -1.95 16.13
CA ALA A 151 -2.92 -3.18 16.07
C ALA A 151 -3.44 -3.60 17.45
N ARG A 152 -2.59 -3.51 18.48
CA ARG A 152 -2.73 -4.21 19.76
C ARG A 152 -3.40 -3.39 20.86
N GLY A 153 -3.28 -2.06 20.79
CA GLY A 153 -3.63 -1.19 21.92
C GLY A 153 -2.64 -1.32 23.10
N SER A 154 -2.98 -0.69 24.22
CA SER A 154 -2.18 -0.70 25.46
C SER A 154 -2.30 -1.99 26.27
N ASP A 155 -3.37 -2.76 26.06
CA ASP A 155 -3.79 -3.84 26.96
C ASP A 155 -3.27 -5.22 26.53
N GLY A 156 -2.38 -5.28 25.52
CA GLY A 156 -1.66 -6.49 25.14
C GLY A 156 -2.51 -7.55 24.40
N GLN A 157 -3.58 -7.15 23.70
CA GLN A 157 -4.53 -8.05 23.04
C GLN A 157 -3.85 -9.00 22.02
N LEU A 158 -4.36 -10.24 21.91
CA LEU A 158 -3.83 -11.24 20.97
C LEU A 158 -4.11 -10.87 19.51
N PHE A 159 -5.31 -10.38 19.24
CA PHE A 159 -5.76 -9.92 17.92
C PHE A 159 -6.25 -8.46 18.02
N PRO A 160 -6.40 -7.76 16.88
CA PRO A 160 -6.88 -6.37 16.90
C PRO A 160 -8.26 -6.20 17.58
N TRP A 161 -9.11 -7.22 17.53
CA TRP A 161 -10.45 -7.24 18.12
C TRP A 161 -10.52 -7.92 19.50
N GLY A 162 -9.38 -8.18 20.14
CA GLY A 162 -9.29 -8.83 21.44
C GLY A 162 -8.74 -10.24 21.39
N ASN A 163 -9.13 -11.06 22.36
CA ASN A 163 -8.53 -12.40 22.58
C ASN A 163 -9.38 -13.55 22.06
N ARG A 164 -10.45 -13.25 21.30
CA ARG A 164 -11.29 -14.27 20.67
C ARG A 164 -10.63 -14.79 19.40
N THR A 165 -10.71 -16.09 19.19
CA THR A 165 -10.19 -16.77 18.00
C THR A 165 -10.70 -16.11 16.71
N PRO A 166 -9.85 -15.93 15.69
CA PRO A 166 -10.25 -15.39 14.40
C PRO A 166 -11.38 -16.21 13.74
N THR A 167 -12.35 -15.50 13.17
CA THR A 167 -13.43 -16.03 12.32
C THR A 167 -13.50 -15.25 11.01
N ASP A 168 -14.23 -15.76 10.04
CA ASP A 168 -14.51 -15.11 8.76
C ASP A 168 -15.40 -13.85 8.88
N GLU A 169 -15.89 -13.52 10.08
CA GLU A 169 -16.58 -12.26 10.36
C GLU A 169 -15.62 -11.11 10.69
N VAL A 170 -14.42 -11.43 11.20
CA VAL A 170 -13.47 -10.46 11.76
C VAL A 170 -12.18 -10.32 10.95
N ALA A 171 -11.81 -11.30 10.14
CA ALA A 171 -10.59 -11.22 9.33
C ALA A 171 -10.66 -12.05 8.05
N ASN A 172 -9.82 -11.69 7.08
CA ASN A 172 -9.64 -12.42 5.84
C ASN A 172 -8.38 -13.30 5.92
N PHE A 173 -8.52 -14.63 6.06
CA PHE A 173 -7.40 -15.55 6.26
C PHE A 173 -7.75 -16.99 5.85
N GLY A 174 -6.75 -17.87 5.79
CA GLY A 174 -6.95 -19.32 5.61
C GLY A 174 -7.53 -19.74 4.25
N LEU A 175 -7.41 -18.90 3.20
CA LEU A 175 -8.01 -19.16 1.88
C LEU A 175 -7.16 -20.07 0.97
N GLY A 176 -6.07 -20.64 1.49
CA GLY A 176 -5.19 -21.57 0.77
C GLY A 176 -4.10 -20.85 -0.02
N ALA A 177 -3.68 -21.44 -1.15
CA ALA A 177 -2.48 -21.00 -1.88
C ALA A 177 -2.75 -20.46 -3.29
N ARG A 178 -3.98 -20.54 -3.80
CA ARG A 178 -4.31 -20.12 -5.17
C ARG A 178 -4.67 -18.64 -5.19
N PHE A 179 -3.82 -17.83 -5.79
CA PHE A 179 -4.04 -16.40 -5.88
C PHE A 179 -5.06 -16.04 -6.97
N SER A 180 -6.01 -15.18 -6.61
CA SER A 180 -6.86 -14.41 -7.53
C SER A 180 -7.31 -13.16 -6.81
N TYR A 181 -7.03 -11.97 -7.36
CA TYR A 181 -7.39 -10.68 -6.76
C TYR A 181 -8.85 -10.65 -6.27
N SER A 182 -9.77 -11.14 -7.10
CA SER A 182 -11.21 -11.14 -6.79
C SER A 182 -11.59 -12.11 -5.66
N GLN A 183 -10.87 -13.22 -5.53
CA GLN A 183 -11.23 -14.31 -4.62
C GLN A 183 -10.57 -14.19 -3.25
N VAL A 184 -9.32 -13.71 -3.19
CA VAL A 184 -8.53 -13.81 -1.95
C VAL A 184 -8.27 -12.49 -1.25
N LEU A 185 -8.33 -11.35 -1.94
CA LEU A 185 -8.11 -10.04 -1.31
C LEU A 185 -9.43 -9.36 -1.02
N ALA A 186 -9.69 -8.97 0.22
CA ALA A 186 -10.89 -8.22 0.55
C ALA A 186 -10.71 -6.72 0.31
N PRO A 187 -11.82 -5.97 0.13
CA PRO A 187 -11.79 -4.51 0.25
C PRO A 187 -11.16 -4.09 1.58
N VAL A 188 -10.29 -3.07 1.55
CA VAL A 188 -9.55 -2.62 2.73
C VAL A 188 -10.45 -2.11 3.87
N GLN A 189 -11.70 -1.76 3.56
CA GLN A 189 -12.72 -1.28 4.51
C GLN A 189 -13.55 -2.41 5.13
N GLY A 190 -13.35 -3.65 4.69
CA GLY A 190 -14.08 -4.83 5.16
C GLY A 190 -13.87 -5.13 6.65
N TYR A 191 -14.58 -6.15 7.13
CA TYR A 191 -14.41 -6.73 8.46
C TYR A 191 -14.44 -5.70 9.59
N GLN A 192 -15.48 -4.84 9.61
CA GLN A 192 -15.65 -3.79 10.63
C GLN A 192 -15.57 -4.29 12.09
N PRO A 193 -16.06 -5.50 12.43
CA PRO A 193 -15.90 -6.07 13.78
C PRO A 193 -14.45 -6.45 14.12
N GLY A 194 -13.57 -6.59 13.12
CA GLY A 194 -12.15 -6.92 13.25
C GLY A 194 -11.21 -5.72 13.39
N ARG A 195 -11.74 -4.51 13.61
CA ARG A 195 -10.91 -3.30 13.75
C ARG A 195 -10.06 -3.35 15.02
N SER A 196 -8.88 -2.73 14.95
CA SER A 196 -8.04 -2.50 16.12
C SER A 196 -8.72 -1.58 17.15
N PRO A 197 -8.20 -1.48 18.38
CA PRO A 197 -8.76 -0.58 19.41
C PRO A 197 -8.76 0.90 18.99
N TYR A 198 -7.88 1.27 18.06
CA TYR A 198 -7.81 2.62 17.49
C TYR A 198 -8.64 2.78 16.20
N GLY A 199 -9.33 1.72 15.76
CA GLY A 199 -10.22 1.75 14.60
C GLY A 199 -9.54 1.48 13.26
N LEU A 200 -8.32 0.91 13.25
CA LEU A 200 -7.66 0.48 12.02
C LEU A 200 -8.28 -0.82 11.50
N HIS A 201 -8.42 -0.93 10.19
CA HIS A 201 -8.94 -2.13 9.53
C HIS A 201 -7.81 -3.02 9.04
N GLN A 202 -8.09 -4.32 8.90
CA GLN A 202 -7.19 -5.31 8.28
C GLN A 202 -5.79 -5.31 8.91
N MET A 203 -5.68 -5.05 10.23
CA MET A 203 -4.40 -5.22 10.94
C MET A 203 -4.07 -6.70 11.18
N ALA A 204 -4.96 -7.62 10.81
CA ALA A 204 -4.78 -9.06 10.93
C ALA A 204 -5.44 -9.74 9.71
N GLY A 205 -4.63 -10.39 8.88
CA GLY A 205 -5.06 -11.00 7.63
C GLY A 205 -5.12 -10.00 6.47
N ASN A 206 -5.82 -10.38 5.41
CA ASN A 206 -5.79 -9.71 4.10
C ASN A 206 -4.40 -9.73 3.47
N VAL A 207 -3.50 -8.80 3.81
CA VAL A 207 -2.09 -8.89 3.40
C VAL A 207 -1.16 -8.65 4.59
N GLY A 208 -0.04 -9.36 4.61
CA GLY A 208 1.05 -9.01 5.51
C GLY A 208 1.60 -7.64 5.12
N GLU A 209 2.00 -6.84 6.09
CA GLU A 209 2.38 -5.45 5.85
C GLU A 209 3.87 -5.23 6.09
N TRP A 210 4.56 -4.67 5.09
CA TRP A 210 5.92 -4.17 5.25
C TRP A 210 5.96 -3.07 6.31
N VAL A 211 6.94 -3.16 7.23
CA VAL A 211 7.29 -2.09 8.18
C VAL A 211 8.73 -1.62 7.95
N ALA A 212 9.11 -0.50 8.57
CA ALA A 212 10.40 0.15 8.34
C ALA A 212 11.59 -0.69 8.80
N ASP A 213 11.42 -1.53 9.81
CA ASP A 213 12.50 -2.16 10.56
C ASP A 213 13.22 -3.25 9.77
N TRP A 214 14.54 -3.30 9.94
CA TRP A 214 15.27 -4.54 9.65
C TRP A 214 14.87 -5.60 10.68
N TYR A 215 14.79 -6.85 10.24
CA TYR A 215 14.52 -7.96 11.14
C TYR A 215 15.79 -8.34 11.91
N GLY A 216 15.67 -8.45 13.23
CA GLY A 216 16.64 -9.10 14.11
C GLY A 216 15.94 -10.11 15.01
N ALA A 217 16.40 -11.35 14.99
CA ALA A 217 15.80 -12.45 15.75
C ALA A 217 15.76 -12.15 17.25
N ASN A 218 16.88 -11.67 17.81
CA ASN A 218 17.01 -11.39 19.24
C ASN A 218 16.82 -9.90 19.56
N TYR A 219 16.30 -9.10 18.62
CA TYR A 219 16.25 -7.64 18.80
C TYR A 219 15.42 -7.22 20.03
N TYR A 220 14.37 -7.98 20.37
CA TYR A 220 13.52 -7.69 21.53
C TYR A 220 14.27 -7.78 22.86
N GLU A 221 15.35 -8.57 22.96
CA GLU A 221 16.19 -8.66 24.17
C GLU A 221 17.00 -7.39 24.42
N THR A 222 17.30 -6.64 23.36
CA THR A 222 18.16 -5.44 23.39
C THR A 222 17.43 -4.19 22.88
N SER A 223 16.11 -4.26 22.75
CA SER A 223 15.29 -3.21 22.14
C SER A 223 15.37 -1.93 22.95
N ALA A 224 15.48 -0.79 22.26
CA ALA A 224 15.39 0.52 22.91
C ALA A 224 14.00 0.70 23.53
N SER A 225 13.95 1.21 24.76
CA SER A 225 12.68 1.42 25.48
C SER A 225 11.84 2.56 24.90
N LYS A 226 12.41 3.44 24.06
CA LYS A 226 11.72 4.57 23.44
C LYS A 226 11.93 4.56 21.93
N ASN A 227 10.82 4.55 21.18
CA ASN A 227 10.76 4.59 19.72
C ASN A 227 11.75 3.62 19.02
N PRO A 228 11.74 2.32 19.35
CA PRO A 228 12.62 1.36 18.70
C PRO A 228 12.34 1.31 17.19
N ALA A 229 13.40 1.19 16.40
CA ALA A 229 13.37 1.20 14.94
C ALA A 229 14.09 -0.03 14.33
N GLY A 230 14.24 -1.09 15.13
CA GLY A 230 14.95 -2.29 14.76
C GLY A 230 16.48 -2.12 14.75
N PRO A 231 17.23 -3.17 14.38
CA PRO A 231 18.67 -3.08 14.12
C PRO A 231 18.97 -2.12 12.96
N GLU A 232 20.16 -1.51 12.97
CA GLU A 232 20.57 -0.58 11.91
C GLU A 232 20.69 -1.25 10.51
N ARG A 233 20.96 -2.55 10.48
CA ARG A 233 21.18 -3.35 9.27
C ARG A 233 20.62 -4.76 9.44
N GLY A 234 20.27 -5.40 8.32
CA GLY A 234 19.82 -6.78 8.30
C GLY A 234 19.75 -7.33 6.88
N ALA A 235 19.46 -8.63 6.78
CA ALA A 235 19.22 -9.30 5.50
C ALA A 235 17.72 -9.33 5.11
N PHE A 236 16.84 -9.16 6.09
CA PHE A 236 15.38 -9.25 5.92
C PHE A 236 14.70 -8.03 6.53
N ARG A 237 13.58 -7.61 5.94
CA ARG A 237 12.68 -6.61 6.53
C ARG A 237 11.53 -7.31 7.23
N VAL A 238 11.02 -6.68 8.28
CA VAL A 238 9.87 -7.22 9.04
C VAL A 238 8.58 -7.08 8.23
N VAL A 239 7.73 -8.09 8.34
CA VAL A 239 6.34 -8.10 7.83
C VAL A 239 5.40 -8.46 8.99
N ARG A 240 4.27 -7.76 9.09
CA ARG A 240 3.32 -7.86 10.22
C ARG A 240 1.92 -8.27 9.77
N GLY A 241 1.10 -8.79 10.69
CA GLY A 241 -0.35 -8.98 10.54
C GLY A 241 -0.82 -10.28 9.87
N GLY A 242 0.06 -10.96 9.12
CA GLY A 242 -0.33 -12.14 8.35
C GLY A 242 -1.28 -11.79 7.20
N SER A 243 -1.66 -12.78 6.40
CA SER A 243 -2.34 -12.57 5.12
C SER A 243 -3.55 -13.49 4.91
N TRP A 244 -4.23 -13.29 3.78
CA TRP A 244 -5.32 -14.15 3.30
C TRP A 244 -4.96 -15.64 3.23
N SER A 245 -3.68 -15.99 3.03
CA SER A 245 -3.23 -17.38 2.94
C SER A 245 -2.87 -18.01 4.29
N ASP A 246 -2.73 -17.19 5.33
CA ASP A 246 -2.18 -17.63 6.60
C ASP A 246 -3.25 -18.23 7.53
N LEU A 247 -2.81 -19.14 8.41
CA LEU A 247 -3.65 -19.71 9.46
C LEU A 247 -3.79 -18.74 10.65
N PRO A 248 -4.85 -18.89 11.48
CA PRO A 248 -5.11 -18.01 12.64
C PRO A 248 -3.91 -17.67 13.52
N LYS A 249 -3.00 -18.63 13.73
CA LYS A 249 -1.81 -18.44 14.58
C LYS A 249 -0.81 -17.42 14.05
N TYR A 250 -0.91 -17.01 12.79
CA TYR A 250 -0.04 -16.00 12.17
C TYR A 250 -0.70 -14.61 12.11
N LEU A 251 -1.92 -14.46 12.65
CA LEU A 251 -2.66 -13.20 12.67
C LEU A 251 -2.49 -12.43 13.98
N LEU A 252 -1.60 -12.91 14.85
CA LEU A 252 -1.36 -12.33 16.17
C LEU A 252 -0.79 -10.92 16.03
N THR A 253 -1.23 -10.01 16.90
CA THR A 253 -0.77 -8.62 16.89
C THR A 253 0.73 -8.50 17.11
N TYR A 254 1.32 -9.45 17.84
CA TYR A 254 2.77 -9.57 18.09
C TYR A 254 3.52 -10.44 17.09
N GLY A 255 2.80 -11.14 16.21
CA GLY A 255 3.36 -12.12 15.28
C GLY A 255 4.35 -11.49 14.31
N ARG A 256 5.53 -12.10 14.20
CA ARG A 256 6.64 -11.60 13.37
C ARG A 256 6.85 -12.46 12.13
N SER A 257 6.84 -11.85 10.97
CA SER A 257 7.36 -12.45 9.74
C SER A 257 8.49 -11.62 9.17
N LYS A 258 9.21 -12.18 8.21
CA LYS A 258 10.38 -11.57 7.59
C LYS A 258 10.53 -12.04 6.16
N LEU A 259 10.93 -11.12 5.29
CA LEU A 259 11.17 -11.39 3.88
C LEU A 259 12.39 -10.58 3.40
N PRO A 260 13.15 -11.07 2.40
CA PRO A 260 14.15 -10.26 1.73
C PRO A 260 13.50 -8.98 1.19
N PRO A 261 14.13 -7.80 1.31
CA PRO A 261 13.49 -6.52 0.97
C PRO A 261 13.07 -6.41 -0.51
N GLU A 262 13.67 -7.18 -1.41
CA GLU A 262 13.35 -7.25 -2.84
C GLU A 262 12.13 -8.13 -3.14
N THR A 263 11.62 -8.88 -2.16
CA THR A 263 10.54 -9.86 -2.35
C THR A 263 9.28 -9.18 -2.87
N ARG A 264 8.72 -9.73 -3.95
CA ARG A 264 7.41 -9.39 -4.48
C ARG A 264 6.57 -10.66 -4.52
N ASN A 265 5.43 -10.67 -3.84
CA ASN A 265 4.55 -11.85 -3.74
C ASN A 265 3.07 -11.45 -3.69
N SER A 266 2.18 -12.45 -3.60
CA SER A 266 0.73 -12.25 -3.65
C SER A 266 0.04 -11.90 -2.33
N TYR A 267 0.79 -11.80 -1.24
CA TYR A 267 0.24 -11.74 0.12
C TYR A 267 0.92 -10.68 1.00
N THR A 268 1.82 -9.86 0.44
CA THR A 268 2.47 -8.76 1.13
C THR A 268 2.13 -7.44 0.45
N GLY A 269 1.57 -6.53 1.24
CA GLY A 269 1.32 -5.12 0.90
C GLY A 269 1.91 -4.23 1.98
N PHE A 270 1.27 -3.09 2.26
CA PHE A 270 1.74 -2.14 3.25
C PHE A 270 0.70 -1.05 3.55
N ARG A 271 0.98 -0.28 4.60
CA ARG A 271 0.32 0.99 4.92
C ARG A 271 1.38 2.03 5.33
N CYS A 272 1.06 3.31 5.24
CA CYS A 272 1.98 4.38 5.63
C CYS A 272 1.68 4.95 7.02
N ALA A 273 2.68 5.60 7.60
CA ALA A 273 2.61 6.37 8.84
C ALA A 273 3.29 7.74 8.68
N ARG A 274 3.00 8.65 9.60
CA ARG A 274 3.59 10.00 9.68
C ARG A 274 3.86 10.36 11.14
N ALA A 275 5.00 10.99 11.37
CA ALA A 275 5.28 11.60 12.66
C ALA A 275 4.37 12.81 12.87
N VAL A 276 3.85 12.98 14.08
CA VAL A 276 3.16 14.21 14.48
C VAL A 276 4.12 15.00 15.34
N LEU A 277 4.57 16.16 14.84
CA LEU A 277 5.46 17.03 15.61
C LEU A 277 4.77 17.49 16.89
N PRO A 278 5.49 17.64 18.01
CA PRO A 278 4.94 18.27 19.20
C PRO A 278 4.46 19.67 18.82
N ILE A 279 3.26 20.05 19.28
CA ILE A 279 2.86 21.45 19.23
C ILE A 279 3.83 22.18 20.16
N THR A 280 4.78 22.91 19.59
CA THR A 280 5.56 23.89 20.36
C THR A 280 4.59 24.98 20.76
N SER A 281 4.13 24.96 22.02
CA SER A 281 3.47 26.13 22.59
C SER A 281 4.43 27.33 22.48
N PRO A 282 3.96 28.49 21.99
CA PRO A 282 4.79 29.69 21.91
C PRO A 282 5.24 30.18 23.29
#